data_AF-A0A3D1BJL1-F1
#
_entry.id   AF-A0A3D1BJL1-F1
#
_cell.length_a   1.000
_cell.length_b   1.000
_cell.length_c   1.000
_cell.angle_alpha   90.00
_cell.angle_beta   90.00
_cell.angle_gamma   90.00
#
_symmetry.space_group_name_H-M   'P 1'
#
loop_
_entity.id
_entity.type
_entity.pdbx_description
1 polymer ?
#
loop_
_entity_poly.entity_id
_entity_poly.type
_entity_poly.pdbx_seq_one_letter_code
_entity_poly.pdbx_strand_id
1 'polypeptide(L)'
;MKIKTILLSIFFLTILATPILGYSDSYSDFDISLVAGVQYQYQESTKILFTQIEGNYDILNLSTEEYLDLIYYYSITKLKLGNIPFHYAINENGDIFKTQELDAIKLTDGKYIVVAYLSNNPVVSNKAKAAILEIANDLSFKYGITQYDTYSYNITESEDSLSKLELVDASNFFSASITSGLENWEISKREHVEYIAEIENVEYEESVEIGNTLSVKVTIKNGNDFVWLSDKYPIYISVKDSEESIYAVNIEWDSFSKPVHIPSDTYVLPGESIELTFNLDPKVLPGENSEVFNLHKFEGEEFTNSEFEVSFTVEKGDNKLVKIISPEYGYVNIRECRWYSCEKIEIAKDGEVYIVLKEEEGWYQILFGQSKEGWVYSKYVREI
;
A
#
# COMPACT_ATOMS: atom_id res chain seq x y z
N MET A 1 -24.77 32.76 -64.19
CA MET A 1 -23.33 32.41 -64.28
C MET A 1 -22.78 32.36 -62.85
N LYS A 2 -21.97 31.36 -62.56
CA LYS A 2 -21.53 30.89 -61.23
C LYS A 2 -20.91 32.00 -60.36
N ILE A 3 -21.08 31.92 -59.04
CA ILE A 3 -19.99 31.76 -58.04
C ILE A 3 -20.65 31.48 -56.67
N LYS A 4 -20.48 30.25 -56.18
CA LYS A 4 -20.64 29.89 -54.78
C LYS A 4 -19.40 30.42 -54.05
N THR A 5 -19.57 31.30 -53.07
CA THR A 5 -18.50 31.63 -52.13
C THR A 5 -18.82 30.94 -50.82
N ILE A 6 -18.05 29.89 -50.57
CA ILE A 6 -17.97 29.12 -49.35
C ILE A 6 -17.31 30.02 -48.29
N LEU A 7 -18.03 30.35 -47.22
CA LEU A 7 -17.41 30.84 -45.98
C LEU A 7 -17.11 29.60 -45.14
N LEU A 8 -15.91 29.04 -45.35
CA LEU A 8 -15.31 28.06 -44.45
C LEU A 8 -14.79 28.86 -43.25
N SER A 9 -15.58 28.95 -42.19
CA SER A 9 -15.13 29.48 -40.90
C SER A 9 -14.01 28.59 -40.38
N ILE A 10 -12.80 29.11 -40.48
CA ILE A 10 -11.56 28.54 -39.97
C ILE A 10 -11.70 28.46 -38.45
N PHE A 11 -12.03 27.29 -37.93
CA PHE A 11 -11.82 26.93 -36.54
C PHE A 11 -10.32 26.61 -36.42
N PHE A 12 -9.52 27.63 -36.14
CA PHE A 12 -8.11 27.44 -35.78
C PHE A 12 -8.10 26.76 -34.42
N LEU A 13 -8.02 25.43 -34.48
CA LEU A 13 -7.76 24.56 -33.35
C LEU A 13 -6.38 24.96 -32.81
N THR A 14 -6.35 25.79 -31.77
CA THR A 14 -5.16 25.99 -30.94
C THR A 14 -4.96 24.70 -30.14
N ILE A 15 -4.41 23.68 -30.80
CA ILE A 15 -3.70 22.61 -30.10
C ILE A 15 -2.48 23.32 -29.52
N LEU A 16 -2.56 23.69 -28.24
CA LEU A 16 -1.38 23.87 -27.42
C LEU A 16 -0.69 22.51 -27.44
N ALA A 17 0.26 22.33 -28.36
CA ALA A 17 1.20 21.23 -28.28
C ALA A 17 2.03 21.50 -27.04
N THR A 18 1.59 20.99 -25.90
CA THR A 18 2.53 20.70 -24.82
C THR A 18 3.58 19.80 -25.45
N PRO A 19 4.88 20.14 -25.41
CA PRO A 19 5.89 19.19 -25.82
C PRO A 19 5.71 17.98 -24.92
N ILE A 20 5.18 16.89 -25.48
CA ILE A 20 5.28 15.58 -24.87
C ILE A 20 6.76 15.25 -25.00
N LEU A 21 7.55 15.61 -23.99
CA LEU A 21 8.89 15.05 -23.86
C LEU A 21 8.66 13.55 -23.65
N GLY A 22 9.14 12.77 -24.61
CA GLY A 22 8.95 11.33 -24.60
C GLY A 22 9.80 10.72 -23.52
N TYR A 23 9.17 10.07 -22.54
CA TYR A 23 9.86 9.11 -21.71
C TYR A 23 10.34 7.95 -22.60
N SER A 24 11.65 7.72 -22.65
CA SER A 24 12.18 6.54 -23.32
C SER A 24 12.37 5.44 -22.28
N ASP A 25 11.75 4.29 -22.48
CA ASP A 25 11.95 3.13 -21.62
C ASP A 25 13.15 2.32 -22.11
N SER A 26 14.36 2.74 -21.71
CA SER A 26 15.59 2.05 -22.09
C SER A 26 15.75 0.70 -21.39
N TYR A 27 15.05 0.48 -20.28
CA TYR A 27 15.13 -0.78 -19.55
C TYR A 27 14.71 -1.98 -20.42
N SER A 28 13.70 -1.82 -21.28
CA SER A 28 13.22 -2.90 -22.15
C SER A 28 14.25 -3.40 -23.16
N ASP A 29 15.29 -2.60 -23.42
CA ASP A 29 16.33 -2.91 -24.40
C ASP A 29 17.55 -3.60 -23.76
N PHE A 30 17.67 -3.61 -22.43
CA PHE A 30 18.79 -4.22 -21.73
C PHE A 30 18.77 -5.75 -21.75
N ASP A 31 19.96 -6.37 -21.83
CA ASP A 31 20.12 -7.81 -21.64
C ASP A 31 20.04 -8.19 -20.15
N ILE A 32 18.80 -8.34 -19.67
CA ILE A 32 18.49 -8.69 -18.28
C ILE A 32 19.05 -10.06 -17.84
N SER A 33 19.55 -10.89 -18.76
CA SER A 33 20.20 -12.15 -18.38
C SER A 33 21.48 -11.94 -17.56
N LEU A 34 22.10 -10.77 -17.65
CA LEU A 34 23.28 -10.40 -16.88
C LEU A 34 23.04 -10.23 -15.38
N VAL A 35 21.81 -9.89 -15.00
CA VAL A 35 21.38 -9.75 -13.61
C VAL A 35 20.54 -10.93 -13.14
N ALA A 36 20.48 -12.02 -13.93
CA ALA A 36 19.74 -13.21 -13.56
C ALA A 36 20.28 -13.80 -12.23
N GLY A 37 19.39 -13.89 -11.24
CA GLY A 37 19.72 -14.38 -9.90
C GLY A 37 20.16 -13.30 -8.91
N VAL A 38 20.24 -12.03 -9.32
CA VAL A 38 20.36 -10.92 -8.37
C VAL A 38 19.04 -10.77 -7.61
N GLN A 39 19.09 -10.81 -6.28
CA GLN A 39 17.94 -10.53 -5.44
C GLN A 39 17.85 -9.04 -5.15
N TYR A 40 16.78 -8.40 -5.61
CA TYR A 40 16.51 -7.00 -5.31
C TYR A 40 15.86 -6.85 -3.94
N GLN A 41 16.18 -5.73 -3.28
CA GLN A 41 15.42 -5.24 -2.15
C GLN A 41 14.49 -4.14 -2.64
N TYR A 42 13.32 -4.00 -2.02
CA TYR A 42 12.34 -2.97 -2.36
C TYR A 42 12.16 -2.01 -1.19
N GLN A 43 11.81 -0.76 -1.50
CA GLN A 43 11.63 0.29 -0.51
C GLN A 43 10.61 1.34 -0.96
N GLU A 44 9.87 1.91 -0.01
CA GLU A 44 9.09 3.12 -0.26
C GLU A 44 10.02 4.32 -0.20
N SER A 45 10.23 4.93 -1.36
CA SER A 45 11.14 6.06 -1.51
C SER A 45 10.55 7.31 -0.85
N THR A 46 11.35 7.99 -0.03
CA THR A 46 10.95 9.22 0.66
C THR A 46 11.63 10.46 0.10
N LYS A 47 12.64 10.26 -0.76
CA LYS A 47 13.45 11.30 -1.36
C LYS A 47 13.79 11.01 -2.82
N ILE A 48 14.08 12.07 -3.58
CA ILE A 48 14.73 11.95 -4.90
C ILE A 48 16.24 12.18 -4.70
N LEU A 49 17.08 11.31 -5.24
CA LEU A 49 18.53 11.51 -5.28
C LEU A 49 18.95 11.94 -6.67
N PHE A 50 19.50 13.14 -6.81
CA PHE A 50 20.16 13.55 -8.05
C PHE A 50 21.66 13.27 -7.97
N THR A 51 22.19 12.59 -8.98
CA THR A 51 23.61 12.26 -9.10
C THR A 51 24.13 12.62 -10.48
N GLN A 52 25.37 13.09 -10.56
CA GLN A 52 26.04 13.34 -11.83
C GLN A 52 26.85 12.11 -12.22
N ILE A 53 26.68 11.63 -13.45
CA ILE A 53 27.47 10.55 -14.02
C ILE A 53 28.42 11.17 -15.05
N GLU A 54 29.71 11.19 -14.71
CA GLU A 54 30.78 11.63 -15.61
C GLU A 54 31.25 10.46 -16.49
N GLY A 55 31.80 10.76 -17.65
CA GLY A 55 32.27 9.75 -18.57
C GLY A 55 32.84 10.29 -19.88
N ASN A 56 32.94 9.43 -20.90
CA ASN A 56 33.61 9.75 -22.16
C ASN A 56 32.63 10.24 -23.23
N TYR A 57 31.64 11.05 -22.86
CA TYR A 57 30.56 11.52 -23.73
C TYR A 57 31.05 12.23 -25.00
N ASP A 58 32.11 13.03 -24.90
CA ASP A 58 32.67 13.79 -26.04
C ASP A 58 33.54 12.93 -26.98
N ILE A 59 33.98 11.76 -26.50
CA ILE A 59 34.94 10.91 -27.21
C ILE A 59 34.21 9.75 -27.90
N LEU A 60 33.20 9.19 -27.22
CA LEU A 60 32.39 8.09 -27.72
C LEU A 60 31.23 8.70 -28.51
N ASN A 61 31.30 8.60 -29.85
CA ASN A 61 30.22 9.02 -30.74
C ASN A 61 29.04 8.02 -30.71
N LEU A 62 28.42 7.89 -29.55
CA LEU A 62 27.28 7.03 -29.24
C LEU A 62 26.03 7.88 -29.01
N SER A 63 24.86 7.33 -29.34
CA SER A 63 23.57 7.83 -28.83
C SER A 63 23.48 7.69 -27.31
N THR A 64 22.50 8.35 -26.68
CA THR A 64 22.33 8.24 -25.22
C THR A 64 21.94 6.82 -24.82
N GLU A 65 21.12 6.15 -25.62
CA GLU A 65 20.68 4.77 -25.43
C GLU A 65 21.86 3.80 -25.53
N GLU A 66 22.68 3.89 -26.59
CA GLU A 66 23.92 3.08 -26.70
C GLU A 66 24.90 3.34 -25.55
N TYR A 67 24.91 4.57 -25.01
CA TYR A 67 25.72 4.90 -23.85
C TYR A 67 25.15 4.30 -22.56
N LEU A 68 23.82 4.29 -22.39
CA LEU A 68 23.15 3.64 -21.27
C LEU A 68 23.39 2.13 -21.29
N ASP A 69 23.36 1.49 -22.46
CA ASP A 69 23.78 0.09 -22.62
C ASP A 69 25.22 -0.10 -22.13
N LEU A 70 26.15 0.76 -22.57
CA LEU A 70 27.54 0.68 -22.14
C LEU A 70 27.67 0.85 -20.62
N ILE A 71 26.96 1.80 -20.00
CA ILE A 71 26.93 1.96 -18.54
C ILE A 71 26.39 0.69 -17.89
N TYR A 72 25.27 0.14 -18.38
CA TYR A 72 24.65 -1.07 -17.85
C TYR A 72 25.63 -2.25 -17.87
N TYR A 73 26.20 -2.56 -19.04
CA TYR A 73 27.19 -3.63 -19.21
C TYR A 73 28.43 -3.40 -18.34
N TYR A 74 28.94 -2.16 -18.28
CA TYR A 74 30.12 -1.83 -17.48
C TYR A 74 29.84 -1.96 -15.97
N SER A 75 28.68 -1.50 -15.51
CA SER A 75 28.24 -1.58 -14.12
C SER A 75 28.24 -3.01 -13.61
N ILE A 76 27.68 -3.93 -14.40
CA ILE A 76 27.57 -5.33 -13.99
C ILE A 76 28.89 -6.08 -14.18
N THR A 77 29.52 -5.96 -15.36
CA THR A 77 30.66 -6.82 -15.72
C THR A 77 32.01 -6.33 -15.23
N LYS A 78 32.18 -5.01 -15.06
CA LYS A 78 33.45 -4.40 -14.61
C LYS A 78 33.36 -3.93 -13.17
N LEU A 79 32.30 -3.21 -12.83
CA LEU A 79 32.12 -2.69 -11.48
C LEU A 79 31.49 -3.71 -10.53
N LYS A 80 31.06 -4.90 -11.01
CA LYS A 80 30.39 -5.93 -10.19
C LYS A 80 29.20 -5.39 -9.38
N LEU A 81 28.46 -4.44 -9.93
CA LEU A 81 27.22 -3.96 -9.33
C LEU A 81 26.08 -4.94 -9.66
N GLY A 82 25.06 -4.97 -8.80
CA GLY A 82 23.88 -5.81 -9.02
C GLY A 82 22.99 -5.33 -10.19
N ASN A 83 23.11 -4.06 -10.57
CA ASN A 83 22.45 -3.46 -11.73
C ASN A 83 23.07 -2.08 -12.04
N ILE A 84 22.55 -1.38 -13.05
CA ILE A 84 22.80 0.06 -13.27
C ILE A 84 22.32 0.87 -12.04
N PRO A 85 23.13 1.82 -11.52
CA PRO A 85 22.92 2.38 -10.18
C PRO A 85 21.92 3.54 -10.12
N PHE A 86 21.00 3.67 -11.07
CA PHE A 86 19.97 4.70 -11.08
C PHE A 86 18.66 4.17 -11.69
N HIS A 87 17.53 4.82 -11.34
CA HIS A 87 16.19 4.52 -11.88
C HIS A 87 15.92 5.26 -13.17
N TYR A 88 16.45 6.48 -13.25
CA TYR A 88 16.26 7.39 -14.36
C TYR A 88 17.57 8.04 -14.75
N ALA A 89 17.70 8.37 -16.03
CA ALA A 89 18.79 9.18 -16.56
C ALA A 89 18.25 10.37 -17.35
N ILE A 90 18.96 11.49 -17.28
CA ILE A 90 18.67 12.72 -18.01
C ILE A 90 19.95 13.15 -18.72
N ASN A 91 19.89 13.36 -20.03
CA ASN A 91 21.03 13.87 -20.80
C ASN A 91 21.04 15.41 -20.85
N GLU A 92 22.09 16.00 -21.43
CA GLU A 92 22.21 17.47 -21.55
C GLU A 92 21.11 18.11 -22.42
N ASN A 93 20.44 17.33 -23.26
CA ASN A 93 19.33 17.80 -24.08
C ASN A 93 17.99 17.80 -23.35
N GLY A 94 17.92 17.22 -22.15
CA GLY A 94 16.70 17.10 -21.35
C GLY A 94 15.83 15.91 -21.71
N ASP A 95 16.37 14.92 -22.43
CA ASP A 95 15.68 13.66 -22.67
C ASP A 95 15.76 12.78 -21.40
N ILE A 96 14.65 12.12 -21.04
CA ILE A 96 14.52 11.31 -19.82
C ILE A 96 14.41 9.83 -20.20
N PHE A 97 15.20 8.99 -19.54
CA PHE A 97 15.31 7.56 -19.79
C PHE A 97 15.03 6.77 -18.51
N LYS A 98 14.11 5.80 -18.58
CA LYS A 98 13.91 4.81 -17.51
C LYS A 98 14.94 3.70 -17.63
N THR A 99 15.61 3.37 -16.53
CA THR A 99 16.69 2.37 -16.50
C THR A 99 16.44 1.24 -15.53
N GLN A 100 15.29 1.23 -14.84
CA GLN A 100 14.83 0.16 -13.97
C GLN A 100 13.39 -0.19 -14.29
N GLU A 101 13.01 -1.44 -14.09
CA GLU A 101 11.62 -1.88 -14.23
C GLU A 101 10.71 -1.18 -13.21
N LEU A 102 11.17 -1.13 -11.95
CA LEU A 102 10.37 -0.71 -10.80
C LEU A 102 11.08 0.41 -10.02
N ASP A 103 10.34 1.47 -9.70
CA ASP A 103 10.80 2.62 -8.90
C ASP A 103 11.09 2.27 -7.43
N ALA A 104 10.57 1.13 -6.98
CA ALA A 104 10.75 0.64 -5.62
C ALA A 104 12.09 -0.08 -5.41
N ILE A 105 12.85 -0.38 -6.47
CA ILE A 105 14.12 -1.11 -6.35
C ILE A 105 15.11 -0.28 -5.53
N LYS A 106 15.68 -0.87 -4.49
CA LYS A 106 16.67 -0.21 -3.65
C LYS A 106 18.05 -0.26 -4.32
N LEU A 107 18.55 0.91 -4.73
CA LEU A 107 19.86 1.04 -5.39
C LEU A 107 20.98 1.57 -4.49
N THR A 108 20.66 2.12 -3.31
CA THR A 108 21.64 2.76 -2.42
C THR A 108 21.22 2.63 -0.95
N ASP A 109 22.13 2.96 -0.04
CA ASP A 109 21.85 3.10 1.39
C ASP A 109 21.00 4.36 1.63
N GLY A 110 19.69 4.22 1.43
CA GLY A 110 18.67 5.24 1.69
C GLY A 110 17.44 5.06 0.81
N LYS A 111 16.32 5.65 1.25
CA LYS A 111 15.00 5.54 0.61
C LYS A 111 14.87 6.54 -0.56
N TYR A 112 15.61 6.29 -1.64
CA TYR A 112 15.72 7.19 -2.78
C TYR A 112 15.16 6.59 -4.07
N ILE A 113 14.51 7.44 -4.86
CA ILE A 113 14.48 7.31 -6.32
C ILE A 113 15.67 8.09 -6.89
N VAL A 114 16.61 7.37 -7.47
CA VAL A 114 17.83 7.92 -8.06
C VAL A 114 17.62 8.39 -9.51
N VAL A 115 17.93 9.65 -9.77
CA VAL A 115 17.95 10.29 -11.09
C VAL A 115 19.38 10.71 -11.44
N ALA A 116 19.94 10.12 -12.48
CA ALA A 116 21.27 10.42 -13.00
C ALA A 116 21.25 11.55 -14.04
N TYR A 117 22.20 12.47 -13.96
CA TYR A 117 22.49 13.45 -15.00
C TYR A 117 23.74 13.04 -15.76
N LEU A 118 23.60 12.72 -17.05
CA LEU A 118 24.67 12.23 -17.92
C LEU A 118 25.43 13.40 -18.53
N SER A 119 26.45 13.90 -17.83
CA SER A 119 27.31 14.99 -18.32
C SER A 119 28.61 15.10 -17.54
N ASN A 120 29.66 15.56 -18.22
CA ASN A 120 30.91 16.00 -17.58
C ASN A 120 30.84 17.42 -17.01
N ASN A 121 29.80 18.18 -17.35
CA ASN A 121 29.60 19.53 -16.88
C ASN A 121 28.67 19.52 -15.65
N PRO A 122 29.14 19.93 -14.46
CA PRO A 122 28.29 19.98 -13.27
C PRO A 122 27.18 21.03 -13.37
N VAL A 123 27.30 22.00 -14.29
CA VAL A 123 26.25 22.99 -14.54
C VAL A 123 25.20 22.41 -15.48
N VAL A 124 24.12 21.89 -14.90
CA VAL A 124 22.95 21.38 -15.64
C VAL A 124 22.43 22.39 -16.67
N SER A 125 22.23 21.94 -17.92
CA SER A 125 21.69 22.75 -18.99
C SER A 125 20.25 23.22 -18.71
N ASN A 126 19.78 24.29 -19.37
CA ASN A 126 18.40 24.76 -19.17
C ASN A 126 17.35 23.71 -19.57
N LYS A 127 17.63 22.89 -20.58
CA LYS A 127 16.72 21.82 -21.00
C LYS A 127 16.69 20.69 -19.98
N ALA A 128 17.86 20.28 -19.50
CA ALA A 128 17.96 19.27 -18.45
C ALA A 128 17.35 19.76 -17.12
N LYS A 129 17.45 21.04 -16.77
CA LYS A 129 16.74 21.62 -15.61
C LYS A 129 15.22 21.49 -15.76
N ALA A 130 14.68 21.74 -16.95
CA ALA A 130 13.25 21.56 -17.20
C ALA A 130 12.84 20.09 -17.03
N ALA A 131 13.62 19.14 -17.55
CA ALA A 131 13.40 17.71 -17.38
C ALA A 131 13.51 17.25 -15.91
N ILE A 132 14.46 17.80 -15.16
CA ILE A 132 14.63 17.56 -13.72
C ILE A 132 13.41 18.05 -12.93
N LEU A 133 12.89 19.24 -13.26
CA LEU A 133 11.69 19.76 -12.64
C LEU A 133 10.47 18.88 -12.96
N GLU A 134 10.35 18.45 -14.22
CA GLU A 134 9.28 17.56 -14.68
C GLU A 134 9.28 16.23 -13.93
N ILE A 135 10.42 15.51 -13.91
CA ILE A 135 10.50 14.23 -13.20
C ILE A 135 10.32 14.41 -11.69
N ALA A 136 10.79 15.51 -11.11
CA ALA A 136 10.59 15.77 -9.70
C ALA A 136 9.11 16.02 -9.36
N ASN A 137 8.40 16.76 -10.21
CA ASN A 137 6.95 16.96 -10.08
C ASN A 137 6.20 15.63 -10.21
N ASP A 138 6.54 14.82 -11.23
CA ASP A 138 5.91 13.52 -11.46
C ASP A 138 6.10 12.56 -10.28
N LEU A 139 7.36 12.37 -9.85
CA LEU A 139 7.67 11.51 -8.70
C LEU A 139 7.07 12.04 -7.39
N SER A 140 7.04 13.36 -7.20
CA SER A 140 6.39 13.96 -6.04
C SER A 140 4.89 13.69 -6.05
N PHE A 141 4.22 13.90 -7.18
CA PHE A 141 2.78 13.66 -7.33
C PHE A 141 2.44 12.18 -7.14
N LYS A 142 3.16 11.30 -7.86
CA LYS A 142 2.96 9.85 -7.86
C LYS A 142 3.19 9.25 -6.48
N TYR A 143 4.29 9.58 -5.79
CA TYR A 143 4.70 8.90 -4.54
C TYR A 143 4.63 9.76 -3.28
N GLY A 144 4.21 11.02 -3.37
CA GLY A 144 4.17 11.93 -2.23
C GLY A 144 5.56 12.26 -1.66
N ILE A 145 6.58 12.33 -2.54
CA ILE A 145 7.96 12.65 -2.17
C ILE A 145 8.12 14.16 -2.02
N THR A 146 8.64 14.62 -0.88
CA THR A 146 8.72 16.06 -0.55
C THR A 146 10.15 16.57 -0.36
N GLN A 147 11.14 15.71 -0.58
CA GLN A 147 12.55 16.02 -0.32
C GLN A 147 13.42 15.49 -1.45
N TYR A 148 14.55 16.15 -1.67
CA TYR A 148 15.60 15.66 -2.57
C TYR A 148 16.97 15.88 -1.94
N ASP A 149 17.94 15.09 -2.37
CA ASP A 149 19.36 15.26 -2.03
C ASP A 149 20.21 15.23 -3.32
N THR A 150 21.44 15.72 -3.21
CA THR A 150 22.43 15.65 -4.30
C THR A 150 23.70 14.99 -3.79
N TYR A 151 24.05 13.83 -4.33
CA TYR A 151 25.29 13.12 -4.00
C TYR A 151 25.94 12.58 -5.26
N SER A 152 27.24 12.34 -5.18
CA SER A 152 27.99 11.57 -6.17
C SER A 152 28.20 10.15 -5.67
N TYR A 153 28.48 9.24 -6.58
CA TYR A 153 28.83 7.87 -6.23
C TYR A 153 30.33 7.71 -6.01
N ASN A 154 30.66 6.99 -4.95
CA ASN A 154 31.94 6.32 -4.78
C ASN A 154 31.69 4.80 -4.80
N ILE A 155 32.52 4.05 -5.54
CA ILE A 155 32.35 2.60 -5.67
C ILE A 155 33.47 1.91 -4.91
N THR A 156 33.08 1.10 -3.93
CA THR A 156 34.00 0.25 -3.19
C THR A 156 33.90 -1.16 -3.73
N GLU A 157 34.92 -1.58 -4.50
CA GLU A 157 34.98 -2.92 -5.10
C GLU A 157 35.11 -4.02 -4.04
N SER A 158 34.47 -5.15 -4.30
CA SER A 158 34.62 -6.37 -3.51
C SER A 158 35.15 -7.53 -4.37
N GLU A 159 36.03 -8.35 -3.80
CA GLU A 159 36.57 -9.52 -4.51
C GLU A 159 35.50 -10.62 -4.65
N ASP A 160 34.81 -10.94 -3.55
CA ASP A 160 33.90 -12.10 -3.43
C ASP A 160 32.40 -11.75 -3.40
N SER A 161 32.05 -10.46 -3.50
CA SER A 161 30.65 -10.00 -3.48
C SER A 161 30.41 -8.86 -4.45
N LEU A 162 29.16 -8.42 -4.56
CA LEU A 162 28.83 -7.22 -5.32
C LEU A 162 29.53 -6.00 -4.72
N SER A 163 29.97 -5.10 -5.59
CA SER A 163 30.54 -3.82 -5.16
C SER A 163 29.50 -2.96 -4.46
N LYS A 164 29.96 -2.10 -3.56
CA LYS A 164 29.08 -1.21 -2.80
C LYS A 164 29.11 0.20 -3.37
N LEU A 165 27.95 0.83 -3.39
CA LEU A 165 27.77 2.24 -3.73
C LEU A 165 27.72 3.05 -2.44
N GLU A 166 28.68 3.97 -2.30
CA GLU A 166 28.72 4.93 -1.20
C GLU A 166 28.33 6.31 -1.75
N LEU A 167 27.47 7.01 -1.01
CA LEU A 167 27.10 8.39 -1.31
C LEU A 167 28.14 9.34 -0.73
N VAL A 168 28.71 10.19 -1.58
CA VAL A 168 29.64 11.26 -1.18
C VAL A 168 29.09 12.60 -1.64
N ASP A 169 29.48 13.68 -0.95
CA ASP A 169 29.02 15.04 -1.29
C ASP A 169 29.27 15.34 -2.77
N ALA A 170 28.21 15.77 -3.46
CA ALA A 170 28.32 16.22 -4.84
C ALA A 170 29.12 17.53 -4.93
N SER A 171 29.56 17.88 -6.14
CA SER A 171 30.18 19.19 -6.35
C SER A 171 29.20 20.33 -6.04
N ASN A 172 29.70 21.39 -5.41
CA ASN A 172 28.87 22.57 -5.09
C ASN A 172 28.19 23.17 -6.32
N PHE A 173 28.82 23.08 -7.49
CA PHE A 173 28.23 23.56 -8.74
C PHE A 173 27.05 22.72 -9.18
N PHE A 174 27.16 21.38 -9.08
CA PHE A 174 26.07 20.48 -9.41
C PHE A 174 24.90 20.67 -8.44
N SER A 175 25.16 20.66 -7.13
CA SER A 175 24.12 20.91 -6.12
C SER A 175 23.40 22.24 -6.33
N ALA A 176 24.13 23.33 -6.58
CA ALA A 176 23.54 24.63 -6.86
C ALA A 176 22.71 24.64 -8.16
N SER A 177 23.14 23.91 -9.19
CA SER A 177 22.40 23.83 -10.46
C SER A 177 21.10 23.04 -10.32
N ILE A 178 21.10 21.94 -9.55
CA ILE A 178 19.89 21.17 -9.21
C ILE A 178 18.92 22.04 -8.41
N THR A 179 19.39 22.71 -7.35
CA THR A 179 18.56 23.62 -6.55
C THR A 179 17.92 24.70 -7.41
N SER A 180 18.66 25.28 -8.35
CA SER A 180 18.14 26.26 -9.31
C SER A 180 17.10 25.66 -10.28
N GLY A 181 17.29 24.41 -10.71
CA GLY A 181 16.31 23.70 -11.55
C GLY A 181 14.99 23.43 -10.82
N LEU A 182 15.04 23.25 -9.50
CA LEU A 182 13.90 22.92 -8.65
C LEU A 182 13.27 24.12 -7.92
N GLU A 183 13.58 25.36 -8.32
CA GLU A 183 13.04 26.58 -7.70
C GLU A 183 11.50 26.61 -7.66
N ASN A 184 10.84 25.99 -8.65
CA ASN A 184 9.38 25.92 -8.76
C ASN A 184 8.85 24.49 -8.61
N TRP A 185 9.53 23.64 -7.83
CA TRP A 185 9.10 22.25 -7.61
C TRP A 185 7.74 22.19 -6.89
N GLU A 186 6.77 21.55 -7.53
CA GLU A 186 5.41 21.36 -7.02
C GLU A 186 5.37 20.10 -6.15
N ILE A 187 5.43 20.31 -4.83
CA ILE A 187 5.45 19.21 -3.87
C ILE A 187 4.04 18.70 -3.60
N SER A 188 3.82 17.42 -3.85
CA SER A 188 2.70 16.67 -3.28
C SER A 188 3.11 15.97 -1.99
N LYS A 189 2.30 16.14 -0.93
CA LYS A 189 2.53 15.48 0.37
C LYS A 189 2.07 14.03 0.41
N ARG A 190 1.28 13.62 -0.59
CA ARG A 190 0.60 12.34 -0.65
C ARG A 190 0.80 11.71 -2.03
N GLU A 191 0.87 10.40 -2.07
CA GLU A 191 0.91 9.63 -3.32
C GLU A 191 -0.44 9.67 -4.04
N HIS A 192 -0.41 9.59 -5.36
CA HIS A 192 -1.58 9.62 -6.25
C HIS A 192 -1.48 8.48 -7.25
N VAL A 193 -1.47 7.25 -6.72
CA VAL A 193 -1.48 6.01 -7.51
C VAL A 193 -2.82 5.31 -7.33
N GLU A 194 -3.35 4.78 -8.42
CA GLU A 194 -4.52 3.91 -8.37
C GLU A 194 -4.06 2.50 -7.99
N TYR A 195 -4.59 1.97 -6.89
CA TYR A 195 -4.31 0.62 -6.45
C TYR A 195 -5.33 -0.36 -7.03
N ILE A 196 -4.86 -1.48 -7.57
CA ILE A 196 -5.67 -2.50 -8.24
C ILE A 196 -5.37 -3.84 -7.59
N ALA A 197 -6.36 -4.47 -6.98
CA ALA A 197 -6.26 -5.80 -6.39
C ALA A 197 -7.02 -6.83 -7.23
N GLU A 198 -6.67 -8.10 -7.07
CA GLU A 198 -7.50 -9.23 -7.50
C GLU A 198 -7.69 -10.15 -6.30
N ILE A 199 -8.94 -10.37 -5.88
CA ILE A 199 -9.26 -11.35 -4.84
C ILE A 199 -9.26 -12.74 -5.47
N GLU A 200 -8.23 -13.52 -5.21
CA GLU A 200 -8.07 -14.85 -5.81
C GLU A 200 -8.88 -15.91 -5.05
N ASN A 201 -8.93 -15.80 -3.71
CA ASN A 201 -9.58 -16.78 -2.86
C ASN A 201 -9.99 -16.18 -1.52
N VAL A 202 -11.10 -16.66 -0.96
CA VAL A 202 -11.56 -16.34 0.40
C VAL A 202 -11.95 -17.66 1.07
N GLU A 203 -11.19 -18.06 2.07
CA GLU A 203 -11.37 -19.32 2.81
C GLU A 203 -11.92 -19.01 4.21
N TYR A 204 -13.06 -19.61 4.53
CA TYR A 204 -13.67 -19.58 5.86
C TYR A 204 -14.67 -20.74 5.97
N GLU A 205 -15.05 -21.09 7.20
CA GLU A 205 -16.11 -22.08 7.44
C GLU A 205 -17.49 -21.47 7.16
N GLU A 206 -18.36 -22.16 6.42
CA GLU A 206 -19.71 -21.68 6.11
C GLU A 206 -20.60 -21.55 7.35
N SER A 207 -20.25 -22.23 8.44
CA SER A 207 -20.92 -22.07 9.72
C SER A 207 -19.96 -22.03 10.91
N VAL A 208 -20.42 -21.38 11.97
CA VAL A 208 -19.67 -21.17 13.20
C VAL A 208 -20.60 -21.31 14.40
N GLU A 209 -20.20 -22.11 15.38
CA GLU A 209 -20.96 -22.25 16.62
C GLU A 209 -20.87 -20.97 17.46
N ILE A 210 -21.98 -20.58 18.08
CA ILE A 210 -22.06 -19.43 18.96
C ILE A 210 -20.98 -19.49 20.06
N GLY A 211 -20.26 -18.38 20.22
CA GLY A 211 -19.17 -18.24 21.17
C GLY A 211 -17.79 -18.59 20.60
N ASN A 212 -17.72 -19.13 19.39
CA ASN A 212 -16.48 -19.30 18.64
C ASN A 212 -16.30 -18.17 17.63
N THR A 213 -15.05 -17.87 17.28
CA THR A 213 -14.71 -16.93 16.22
C THR A 213 -14.68 -17.62 14.86
N LEU A 214 -15.02 -16.89 13.81
CA LEU A 214 -14.85 -17.34 12.44
C LEU A 214 -13.52 -16.83 11.90
N SER A 215 -12.60 -17.75 11.59
CA SER A 215 -11.33 -17.41 10.96
C SER A 215 -11.52 -17.25 9.46
N VAL A 216 -11.17 -16.09 8.93
CA VAL A 216 -11.23 -15.74 7.51
C VAL A 216 -9.82 -15.58 7.00
N LYS A 217 -9.47 -16.32 5.95
CA LYS A 217 -8.24 -16.13 5.19
C LYS A 217 -8.58 -15.63 3.80
N VAL A 218 -7.95 -14.55 3.37
CA VAL A 218 -8.09 -14.02 2.01
C VAL A 218 -6.74 -14.01 1.31
N THR A 219 -6.74 -14.47 0.06
CA THR A 219 -5.59 -14.41 -0.85
C THR A 219 -5.83 -13.29 -1.85
N ILE A 220 -4.95 -12.30 -1.80
CA ILE A 220 -5.08 -11.05 -2.56
C ILE A 220 -3.86 -10.90 -3.44
N LYS A 221 -4.07 -10.66 -4.73
CA LYS A 221 -3.01 -10.43 -5.70
C LYS A 221 -2.86 -8.96 -6.04
N ASN A 222 -1.61 -8.53 -6.17
CA ASN A 222 -1.28 -7.21 -6.67
C ASN A 222 -1.50 -7.16 -8.19
N GLY A 223 -2.53 -6.44 -8.62
CA GLY A 223 -2.88 -6.23 -10.03
C GLY A 223 -2.23 -5.00 -10.67
N ASN A 224 -1.41 -4.25 -9.92
CA ASN A 224 -0.67 -3.11 -10.43
C ASN A 224 0.61 -3.52 -11.18
N ASP A 225 1.21 -2.55 -11.87
CA ASP A 225 2.55 -2.61 -12.46
C ASP A 225 3.64 -2.08 -11.51
N PHE A 226 3.28 -1.79 -10.25
CA PHE A 226 4.20 -1.34 -9.22
C PHE A 226 4.06 -2.17 -7.93
N VAL A 227 5.10 -2.11 -7.09
CA VAL A 227 5.17 -2.84 -5.83
C VAL A 227 4.25 -2.22 -4.78
N TRP A 228 3.44 -3.03 -4.11
CA TRP A 228 2.74 -2.58 -2.91
C TRP A 228 3.69 -2.49 -1.73
N LEU A 229 3.69 -1.32 -1.09
CA LEU A 229 4.52 -0.99 0.05
C LEU A 229 3.63 -0.37 1.13
N SER A 230 3.84 -0.81 2.37
CA SER A 230 2.99 -0.52 3.54
C SER A 230 3.77 0.15 4.69
N ASP A 231 5.01 0.60 4.47
CA ASP A 231 5.88 1.09 5.54
C ASP A 231 5.56 2.51 5.99
N LYS A 232 5.19 3.43 5.09
CA LYS A 232 4.76 4.80 5.46
C LYS A 232 3.28 4.85 5.79
N TYR A 233 2.46 4.17 4.99
CA TYR A 233 1.01 4.09 5.16
C TYR A 233 0.58 2.62 5.02
N PRO A 234 -0.03 2.01 6.05
CA PRO A 234 -0.44 0.62 5.96
C PRO A 234 -1.58 0.42 4.95
N ILE A 235 -1.61 -0.76 4.33
CA ILE A 235 -2.71 -1.21 3.47
C ILE A 235 -3.59 -2.11 4.31
N TYR A 236 -4.85 -1.73 4.48
CA TYR A 236 -5.82 -2.41 5.34
C TYR A 236 -6.82 -3.21 4.51
N ILE A 237 -7.25 -4.34 5.06
CA ILE A 237 -8.60 -4.83 4.81
C ILE A 237 -9.53 -4.01 5.69
N SER A 238 -10.66 -3.57 5.14
CA SER A 238 -11.67 -2.83 5.88
C SER A 238 -13.07 -3.28 5.52
N VAL A 239 -13.99 -3.14 6.45
CA VAL A 239 -15.42 -3.21 6.18
C VAL A 239 -15.76 -2.15 5.12
N LYS A 240 -16.63 -2.52 4.19
CA LYS A 240 -17.08 -1.61 3.13
C LYS A 240 -17.53 -0.26 3.69
N ASP A 241 -17.19 0.82 2.98
CA ASP A 241 -17.46 2.21 3.39
C ASP A 241 -16.82 2.62 4.74
N SER A 242 -15.89 1.81 5.27
CA SER A 242 -15.23 2.01 6.58
C SER A 242 -16.21 2.03 7.78
N GLU A 243 -17.36 1.38 7.66
CA GLU A 243 -18.34 1.24 8.76
C GLU A 243 -17.81 0.37 9.90
N GLU A 244 -18.27 0.61 11.13
CA GLU A 244 -17.93 -0.26 12.26
C GLU A 244 -18.62 -1.62 12.13
N SER A 245 -17.84 -2.70 12.14
CA SER A 245 -18.35 -4.06 12.12
C SER A 245 -18.96 -4.42 13.47
N ILE A 246 -20.16 -5.00 13.43
CA ILE A 246 -20.74 -5.64 14.61
C ILE A 246 -20.03 -6.95 14.97
N TYR A 247 -19.20 -7.49 14.09
CA TYR A 247 -18.42 -8.71 14.25
C TYR A 247 -16.94 -8.44 14.57
N ALA A 248 -16.56 -7.17 14.79
CA ALA A 248 -15.20 -6.80 15.13
C ALA A 248 -14.72 -7.47 16.42
N VAL A 249 -13.53 -8.07 16.37
CA VAL A 249 -12.88 -8.67 17.54
C VAL A 249 -12.07 -7.59 18.26
N ASN A 250 -12.57 -7.13 19.41
CA ASN A 250 -11.90 -6.11 20.20
C ASN A 250 -10.47 -6.55 20.58
N ILE A 251 -9.51 -5.62 20.56
CA ILE A 251 -8.07 -5.81 20.79
C ILE A 251 -7.32 -6.50 19.63
N GLU A 252 -7.97 -7.36 18.85
CA GLU A 252 -7.33 -8.03 17.70
C GLU A 252 -7.34 -7.16 16.43
N TRP A 253 -8.46 -6.50 16.14
CA TRP A 253 -8.58 -5.62 14.98
C TRP A 253 -7.82 -4.31 15.22
N ASP A 254 -7.23 -3.75 14.15
CA ASP A 254 -6.58 -2.43 14.19
C ASP A 254 -7.58 -1.33 14.58
N SER A 255 -8.83 -1.48 14.16
CA SER A 255 -9.98 -0.68 14.59
C SER A 255 -11.28 -1.44 14.31
N PHE A 256 -12.43 -0.97 14.80
CA PHE A 256 -13.72 -1.65 14.58
C PHE A 256 -14.16 -1.80 13.11
N SER A 257 -13.48 -1.12 12.17
CA SER A 257 -13.71 -1.25 10.73
C SER A 257 -12.53 -1.88 9.97
N LYS A 258 -11.42 -2.20 10.65
CA LYS A 258 -10.15 -2.64 10.03
C LYS A 258 -9.65 -3.92 10.70
N PRO A 259 -10.02 -5.10 10.18
CA PRO A 259 -9.60 -6.37 10.76
C PRO A 259 -8.10 -6.60 10.78
N VAL A 260 -7.41 -6.22 9.71
CA VAL A 260 -5.99 -6.55 9.53
C VAL A 260 -5.36 -5.63 8.48
N HIS A 261 -4.03 -5.51 8.52
CA HIS A 261 -3.22 -4.83 7.53
C HIS A 261 -2.08 -5.71 7.01
N ILE A 262 -1.54 -5.34 5.85
CA ILE A 262 -0.27 -5.88 5.35
C ILE A 262 0.86 -5.40 6.28
N PRO A 263 1.68 -6.31 6.85
CA PRO A 263 2.80 -5.93 7.71
C PRO A 263 3.75 -4.92 7.05
N SER A 264 4.29 -3.98 7.82
CA SER A 264 5.10 -2.87 7.30
C SER A 264 6.46 -3.26 6.73
N ASP A 265 6.93 -4.48 6.99
CA ASP A 265 8.15 -5.06 6.44
C ASP A 265 7.91 -5.97 5.22
N THR A 266 6.64 -6.06 4.78
CA THR A 266 6.23 -6.88 3.65
C THR A 266 5.97 -6.01 2.42
N TYR A 267 6.42 -6.48 1.26
CA TYR A 267 6.10 -5.91 -0.03
C TYR A 267 5.44 -6.98 -0.91
N VAL A 268 4.59 -6.56 -1.85
CA VAL A 268 3.92 -7.47 -2.79
C VAL A 268 4.25 -7.02 -4.21
N LEU A 269 4.99 -7.84 -4.95
CA LEU A 269 5.39 -7.48 -6.32
C LEU A 269 4.21 -7.55 -7.29
N PRO A 270 4.29 -6.87 -8.45
CA PRO A 270 3.31 -7.02 -9.53
C PRO A 270 3.02 -8.49 -9.84
N GLY A 271 1.75 -8.87 -9.77
CA GLY A 271 1.27 -10.23 -10.03
C GLY A 271 1.51 -11.24 -8.90
N GLU A 272 2.17 -10.87 -7.80
CA GLU A 272 2.28 -11.73 -6.62
C GLU A 272 1.05 -11.62 -5.71
N SER A 273 0.84 -12.67 -4.91
CA SER A 273 -0.27 -12.76 -3.97
C SER A 273 0.21 -12.77 -2.52
N ILE A 274 -0.61 -12.21 -1.64
CA ILE A 274 -0.42 -12.22 -0.19
C ILE A 274 -1.63 -12.86 0.49
N GLU A 275 -1.38 -13.64 1.54
CA GLU A 275 -2.42 -14.17 2.40
C GLU A 275 -2.55 -13.31 3.66
N LEU A 276 -3.77 -12.84 3.94
CA LEU A 276 -4.11 -12.16 5.18
C LEU A 276 -5.16 -12.98 5.92
N THR A 277 -5.05 -13.06 7.24
CA THR A 277 -5.99 -13.79 8.09
C THR A 277 -6.50 -12.88 9.19
N PHE A 278 -7.80 -12.93 9.44
CA PHE A 278 -8.45 -12.22 10.53
C PHE A 278 -9.63 -13.02 11.08
N ASN A 279 -10.06 -12.69 12.28
CA ASN A 279 -11.20 -13.33 12.93
C ASN A 279 -12.42 -12.40 12.90
N LEU A 280 -13.60 -12.97 12.70
CA LEU A 280 -14.88 -12.36 13.05
C LEU A 280 -15.34 -12.94 14.39
N ASP A 281 -16.01 -12.13 15.22
CA ASP A 281 -16.76 -12.56 16.40
C ASP A 281 -18.26 -12.52 16.07
N PRO A 282 -18.83 -13.65 15.63
CA PRO A 282 -20.26 -13.83 15.58
C PRO A 282 -20.79 -13.75 17.00
N LYS A 283 -21.24 -12.55 17.35
CA LYS A 283 -22.05 -12.34 18.55
C LYS A 283 -23.15 -13.42 18.61
N VAL A 284 -23.69 -13.62 19.80
CA VAL A 284 -24.76 -14.56 20.20
C VAL A 284 -26.10 -14.47 19.43
N LEU A 285 -26.12 -13.97 18.20
CA LEU A 285 -27.25 -13.89 17.28
C LEU A 285 -27.18 -15.06 16.28
N PRO A 286 -28.03 -16.11 16.43
CA PRO A 286 -28.10 -17.20 15.46
C PRO A 286 -28.68 -16.74 14.12
N GLY A 287 -28.28 -17.40 13.04
CA GLY A 287 -28.84 -17.19 11.70
C GLY A 287 -27.78 -16.90 10.63
N GLU A 288 -28.26 -16.58 9.43
CA GLU A 288 -27.41 -16.17 8.30
C GLU A 288 -26.88 -14.74 8.54
N ASN A 289 -25.59 -14.56 8.31
CA ASN A 289 -24.87 -13.32 8.48
C ASN A 289 -23.96 -13.10 7.26
N SER A 290 -23.71 -11.85 6.91
CA SER A 290 -22.83 -11.49 5.82
C SER A 290 -22.15 -10.15 6.11
N GLU A 291 -20.87 -10.02 5.76
CA GLU A 291 -20.16 -8.75 5.80
C GLU A 291 -19.27 -8.59 4.57
N VAL A 292 -19.25 -7.38 4.02
CA VAL A 292 -18.50 -7.04 2.81
C VAL A 292 -17.27 -6.23 3.19
N PHE A 293 -16.14 -6.59 2.59
CA PHE A 293 -14.84 -5.99 2.83
C PHE A 293 -14.23 -5.47 1.53
N ASN A 294 -13.30 -4.55 1.66
CA ASN A 294 -12.44 -4.07 0.58
C ASN A 294 -11.02 -3.77 1.10
N LEU A 295 -10.11 -3.47 0.18
CA LEU A 295 -8.79 -2.97 0.53
C LEU A 295 -8.75 -1.45 0.38
N HIS A 296 -8.06 -0.79 1.30
CA HIS A 296 -7.68 0.60 1.12
C HIS A 296 -6.33 0.91 1.78
N LYS A 297 -5.63 1.90 1.23
CA LYS A 297 -4.45 2.52 1.87
C LYS A 297 -4.80 3.86 2.50
N PHE A 298 -5.81 4.53 1.95
CA PHE A 298 -6.33 5.80 2.44
C PHE A 298 -7.84 5.76 2.55
N GLU A 299 -8.37 6.44 3.55
CA GLU A 299 -9.81 6.47 3.82
C GLU A 299 -10.58 7.07 2.63
N GLY A 300 -11.62 6.37 2.19
CA GLY A 300 -12.44 6.76 1.02
C GLY A 300 -11.81 6.45 -0.35
N GLU A 301 -10.64 5.81 -0.39
CA GLU A 301 -9.96 5.42 -1.62
C GLU A 301 -9.68 3.91 -1.63
N GLU A 302 -10.68 3.19 -2.12
CA GLU A 302 -10.67 1.74 -2.21
C GLU A 302 -9.83 1.27 -3.39
N PHE A 303 -9.21 0.11 -3.23
CA PHE A 303 -8.49 -0.55 -4.31
C PHE A 303 -9.51 -1.07 -5.33
N THR A 304 -9.28 -0.81 -6.60
CA THR A 304 -10.11 -1.33 -7.69
C THR A 304 -10.11 -2.86 -7.63
N ASN A 305 -11.29 -3.48 -7.76
CA ASN A 305 -11.52 -4.94 -7.72
C ASN A 305 -11.10 -5.65 -6.41
N SER A 306 -11.07 -4.93 -5.29
CA SER A 306 -10.72 -5.49 -3.97
C SER A 306 -11.90 -5.97 -3.13
N GLU A 307 -13.14 -5.82 -3.61
CA GLU A 307 -14.34 -6.17 -2.83
C GLU A 307 -14.52 -7.69 -2.70
N PHE A 308 -14.82 -8.16 -1.49
CA PHE A 308 -15.20 -9.54 -1.22
C PHE A 308 -16.20 -9.65 -0.07
N GLU A 309 -17.00 -10.71 -0.08
CA GLU A 309 -18.06 -10.96 0.92
C GLU A 309 -17.75 -12.23 1.72
N VAL A 310 -17.94 -12.13 3.04
CA VAL A 310 -17.90 -13.27 3.96
C VAL A 310 -19.33 -13.56 4.41
N SER A 311 -19.90 -14.68 3.97
CA SER A 311 -21.27 -15.11 4.27
C SER A 311 -21.27 -16.40 5.08
N PHE A 312 -21.79 -16.37 6.31
CA PHE A 312 -21.71 -17.49 7.22
C PHE A 312 -22.99 -17.65 8.07
N THR A 313 -23.21 -18.86 8.58
CA THR A 313 -24.32 -19.17 9.47
C THR A 313 -23.84 -19.33 10.90
N VAL A 314 -24.46 -18.60 11.82
CA VAL A 314 -24.21 -18.75 13.25
C VAL A 314 -25.12 -19.82 13.81
N GLU A 315 -24.52 -20.95 14.19
CA GLU A 315 -25.22 -22.11 14.72
C GLU A 315 -25.24 -22.10 16.25
N LYS A 316 -26.36 -22.52 16.82
CA LYS A 316 -26.48 -22.65 18.29
C LYS A 316 -25.56 -23.74 18.86
N GLY A 317 -25.29 -24.80 18.10
CA GLY A 317 -24.62 -26.00 18.60
C GLY A 317 -25.37 -26.61 19.80
N ASP A 318 -24.62 -27.12 20.77
CA ASP A 318 -25.15 -27.66 22.05
C ASP A 318 -25.38 -26.58 23.12
N ASN A 319 -25.09 -25.30 22.80
CA ASN A 319 -25.20 -24.22 23.77
C ASN A 319 -26.65 -23.93 24.14
N LYS A 320 -26.93 -23.81 25.44
CA LYS A 320 -28.23 -23.33 25.93
C LYS A 320 -28.26 -21.81 25.81
N LEU A 321 -29.21 -21.26 25.03
CA LEU A 321 -29.33 -19.83 24.83
C LEU A 321 -30.51 -19.26 25.61
N VAL A 322 -30.33 -18.06 26.14
CA VAL A 322 -31.41 -17.31 26.77
C VAL A 322 -31.50 -15.90 26.20
N LYS A 323 -32.72 -15.44 25.95
CA LYS A 323 -33.03 -14.07 25.58
C LYS A 323 -33.56 -13.30 26.79
N ILE A 324 -33.04 -12.10 27.03
CA ILE A 324 -33.53 -11.22 28.09
C ILE A 324 -34.93 -10.71 27.75
N ILE A 325 -35.84 -10.81 28.72
CA ILE A 325 -37.21 -10.30 28.68
C ILE A 325 -37.47 -9.45 29.92
N SER A 326 -37.33 -8.14 29.77
CA SER A 326 -37.59 -7.11 30.76
C SER A 326 -38.35 -5.93 30.14
N PRO A 327 -39.56 -6.14 29.59
CA PRO A 327 -40.30 -5.10 28.86
C PRO A 327 -40.71 -3.90 29.74
N GLU A 328 -40.82 -4.09 31.06
CA GLU A 328 -41.17 -3.03 32.01
C GLU A 328 -40.00 -2.08 32.29
N TYR A 329 -38.77 -2.60 32.37
CA TYR A 329 -37.59 -1.83 32.78
C TYR A 329 -36.62 -1.57 31.62
N GLY A 330 -36.72 -2.32 30.52
CA GLY A 330 -35.82 -2.25 29.37
C GLY A 330 -34.45 -2.91 29.58
N TYR A 331 -34.17 -3.43 30.78
CA TYR A 331 -32.89 -4.05 31.13
C TYR A 331 -32.98 -4.97 32.36
N VAL A 332 -31.91 -5.74 32.58
CA VAL A 332 -31.68 -6.60 33.75
C VAL A 332 -30.25 -6.43 34.24
N ASN A 333 -30.03 -6.46 35.55
CA ASN A 333 -28.67 -6.38 36.10
C ASN A 333 -27.99 -7.75 36.01
N ILE A 334 -26.77 -7.77 35.49
CA ILE A 334 -25.84 -8.89 35.58
C ILE A 334 -25.04 -8.74 36.87
N ARG A 335 -24.94 -9.82 37.66
CA ARG A 335 -24.30 -9.81 38.98
C ARG A 335 -23.12 -10.75 39.07
N GLU A 336 -22.18 -10.45 39.95
CA GLU A 336 -21.00 -11.30 40.20
C GLU A 336 -21.37 -12.69 40.75
N CYS A 337 -22.45 -12.77 41.54
CA CYS A 337 -22.96 -14.03 42.09
C CYS A 337 -24.50 -14.12 42.09
N ARG A 338 -25.00 -15.32 42.35
CA ARG A 338 -26.42 -15.73 42.28
C ARG A 338 -27.36 -15.15 43.36
N TRP A 339 -27.07 -13.97 43.91
CA TRP A 339 -27.89 -13.34 44.95
C TRP A 339 -28.18 -11.86 44.67
N TYR A 340 -29.33 -11.38 45.13
CA TYR A 340 -29.71 -9.97 45.03
C TYR A 340 -28.78 -9.02 45.78
N SER A 341 -28.03 -9.52 46.76
CA SER A 341 -27.03 -8.77 47.53
C SER A 341 -25.68 -8.67 46.84
N CYS A 342 -25.41 -9.48 45.80
CA CYS A 342 -24.14 -9.46 45.07
C CYS A 342 -23.97 -8.15 44.30
N GLU A 343 -22.72 -7.76 44.04
CA GLU A 343 -22.41 -6.58 43.24
C GLU A 343 -22.98 -6.72 41.82
N LYS A 344 -23.46 -5.59 41.29
CA LYS A 344 -23.90 -5.48 39.91
C LYS A 344 -22.68 -5.14 39.09
N ILE A 345 -22.32 -6.03 38.18
CA ILE A 345 -21.10 -5.91 37.39
C ILE A 345 -21.37 -5.37 35.98
N GLU A 346 -22.60 -5.56 35.47
CA GLU A 346 -23.00 -5.09 34.15
C GLU A 346 -24.54 -5.04 34.02
N ILE A 347 -25.05 -4.49 32.92
CA ILE A 347 -26.47 -4.48 32.57
C ILE A 347 -26.68 -5.17 31.21
N ALA A 348 -27.66 -6.08 31.17
CA ALA A 348 -28.17 -6.68 29.94
C ALA A 348 -29.45 -5.98 29.49
N LYS A 349 -29.57 -5.57 28.23
CA LYS A 349 -30.77 -4.90 27.70
C LYS A 349 -31.84 -5.91 27.32
N ASP A 350 -33.09 -5.46 27.34
CA ASP A 350 -34.21 -6.24 26.83
C ASP A 350 -33.94 -6.66 25.38
N GLY A 351 -34.14 -7.95 25.10
CA GLY A 351 -33.93 -8.52 23.77
C GLY A 351 -32.53 -9.07 23.48
N GLU A 352 -31.52 -8.80 24.31
CA GLU A 352 -30.19 -9.38 24.16
C GLU A 352 -30.22 -10.90 24.42
N VAL A 353 -29.39 -11.65 23.69
CA VAL A 353 -29.25 -13.10 23.81
C VAL A 353 -27.93 -13.40 24.50
N TYR A 354 -27.85 -14.50 25.25
CA TYR A 354 -26.61 -14.94 25.89
C TYR A 354 -26.51 -16.46 25.93
N ILE A 355 -25.27 -16.95 25.99
CA ILE A 355 -24.97 -18.36 26.28
C ILE A 355 -25.13 -18.60 27.77
N VAL A 356 -25.86 -19.65 28.15
CA VAL A 356 -25.97 -20.15 29.51
C VAL A 356 -24.85 -21.14 29.78
N LEU A 357 -24.03 -20.83 30.78
CA LEU A 357 -22.98 -21.73 31.28
C LEU A 357 -23.53 -22.66 32.36
N LYS A 358 -24.36 -22.11 33.26
CA LYS A 358 -24.93 -22.84 34.40
C LYS A 358 -26.32 -22.33 34.79
N GLU A 359 -27.09 -23.19 35.44
CA GLU A 359 -28.39 -22.87 36.03
C GLU A 359 -28.41 -23.34 37.49
N GLU A 360 -28.65 -22.43 38.43
CA GLU A 360 -28.72 -22.73 39.86
C GLU A 360 -29.79 -21.89 40.56
N GLU A 361 -30.68 -22.55 41.30
CA GLU A 361 -31.63 -21.92 42.24
C GLU A 361 -32.41 -20.72 41.65
N GLY A 362 -32.81 -20.80 40.38
CA GLY A 362 -33.55 -19.73 39.70
C GLY A 362 -32.68 -18.60 39.14
N TRP A 363 -31.39 -18.85 38.94
CA TRP A 363 -30.46 -17.95 38.27
C TRP A 363 -29.73 -18.66 37.14
N TYR A 364 -29.44 -17.92 36.08
CA TYR A 364 -28.58 -18.37 34.99
C TYR A 364 -27.24 -17.66 35.08
N GLN A 365 -26.16 -18.43 35.04
CA GLN A 365 -24.83 -17.90 34.75
C GLN A 365 -24.70 -17.77 33.24
N ILE A 366 -24.53 -16.54 32.77
CA ILE A 366 -24.40 -16.21 31.36
C ILE A 366 -22.97 -15.78 31.03
N LEU A 367 -22.54 -16.08 29.81
CA LEU A 367 -21.33 -15.52 29.21
C LEU A 367 -21.69 -14.19 28.54
N PHE A 368 -21.03 -13.09 28.92
CA PHE A 368 -21.21 -11.77 28.33
C PHE A 368 -19.85 -11.11 28.02
N GLY A 369 -19.77 -10.35 26.94
CA GLY A 369 -18.50 -9.80 26.44
C GLY A 369 -17.49 -10.88 26.02
N GLN A 370 -16.22 -10.51 25.84
CA GLN A 370 -15.20 -11.40 25.26
C GLN A 370 -14.81 -12.63 26.08
N SER A 371 -15.24 -12.75 27.35
CA SER A 371 -15.05 -13.93 28.24
C SER A 371 -15.56 -13.67 29.68
N LYS A 372 -16.47 -12.74 29.91
CA LYS A 372 -16.93 -12.43 31.29
C LYS A 372 -18.14 -13.27 31.64
N GLU A 373 -18.21 -13.70 32.88
CA GLU A 373 -19.32 -14.50 33.39
C GLU A 373 -20.11 -13.71 34.42
N GLY A 374 -21.42 -13.89 34.46
CA GLY A 374 -22.26 -13.24 35.46
C GLY A 374 -23.64 -13.86 35.57
N TRP A 375 -24.34 -13.52 36.63
CA TRP A 375 -25.61 -14.14 36.98
C TRP A 375 -26.79 -13.23 36.71
N VAL A 376 -27.80 -13.78 36.05
CA VAL A 376 -29.08 -13.13 35.74
C VAL A 376 -30.22 -13.94 36.33
N TYR A 377 -31.20 -13.24 36.89
CA TYR A 377 -32.36 -13.89 37.52
C TYR A 377 -33.29 -14.49 36.46
N SER A 378 -33.65 -15.77 36.61
CA SER A 378 -34.35 -16.55 35.58
C SER A 378 -35.70 -15.98 35.16
N LYS A 379 -36.36 -15.21 36.04
CA LYS A 379 -37.64 -14.58 35.74
C LYS A 379 -37.59 -13.60 34.55
N TYR A 380 -36.42 -13.02 34.28
CA TYR A 380 -36.24 -12.05 33.20
C TYR A 380 -35.56 -12.65 31.97
N VAL A 381 -35.55 -13.97 31.84
CA VAL A 381 -34.97 -14.61 30.66
C VAL A 381 -35.93 -15.64 30.08
N ARG A 382 -35.79 -15.91 28.78
CA ARG A 382 -36.52 -16.95 28.06
C ARG A 382 -35.53 -17.78 27.26
N GLU A 383 -35.56 -19.09 27.47
CA GLU A 383 -34.78 -20.03 26.67
C GLU A 383 -35.25 -20.00 25.21
N ILE A 384 -34.31 -19.98 24.27
CA ILE A 384 -34.56 -19.97 22.82
C ILE A 384 -33.81 -21.08 22.11
#